data_AF-L8P3S6-F1
#
_entry.id   AF-L8P3S6-F1
#
_cell.length_a   1.000
_cell.length_b   1.000
_cell.length_c   1.000
_cell.angle_alpha   90.00
_cell.angle_beta   90.00
_cell.angle_gamma   90.00
#
_symmetry.space_group_name_H-M   'P 1'
#
loop_
_entity.id
_entity.type
_entity.pdbx_description
1 polymer ?
#
loop_
_entity_poly.entity_id
_entity_poly.type
_entity_poly.pdbx_seq_one_letter_code
_entity_poly.pdbx_strand_id
1 'polypeptide(L)'
;MAGRPGRPRRRPDAVLGDKGYDSNPNRGELRRRRILPVSRKGAPNMKGLGKLRYVVEQTFSLLHHFKRLAVRWERRLDLHDALVSFACGLICWRRLKTSGPDRP
;
A
#
# COMPACT_ATOMS: atom_id res chain seq x y z
N MET A 1 -4.39 -17.37 -16.05
CA MET A 1 -5.19 -16.22 -16.50
C MET A 1 -5.85 -15.60 -15.29
N ALA A 2 -5.57 -14.35 -14.92
CA ALA A 2 -6.33 -13.67 -13.89
C ALA A 2 -7.65 -13.19 -14.52
N GLY A 3 -8.79 -13.56 -13.94
CA GLY A 3 -10.11 -13.13 -14.41
C GLY A 3 -10.27 -11.60 -14.35
N ARG A 4 -11.32 -11.07 -15.01
CA ARG A 4 -11.64 -9.64 -14.99
C ARG A 4 -11.65 -9.14 -13.52
N PRO A 5 -10.94 -8.04 -13.19
CA PRO A 5 -10.98 -7.47 -11.85
C PRO A 5 -12.42 -7.23 -11.43
N GLY A 6 -12.84 -7.87 -10.34
CA GLY A 6 -14.15 -7.62 -9.75
C GLY A 6 -14.28 -6.18 -9.27
N ARG A 7 -15.50 -5.75 -8.95
CA ARG A 7 -15.76 -4.41 -8.40
C ARG A 7 -14.84 -4.13 -7.19
N PRO A 8 -14.18 -2.96 -7.11
CA PRO A 8 -13.31 -2.62 -5.99
C PRO A 8 -14.04 -2.82 -4.65
N ARG A 9 -13.44 -3.61 -3.77
CA ARG A 9 -14.00 -3.84 -2.44
C ARG A 9 -13.90 -2.55 -1.63
N ARG A 10 -15.04 -2.07 -1.11
CA ARG A 10 -15.06 -0.91 -0.19
C ARG A 10 -14.64 -1.27 1.23
N ARG A 11 -14.67 -2.55 1.59
CA ARG A 11 -14.31 -3.06 2.91
C ARG A 11 -13.60 -4.41 2.80
N PRO A 12 -12.37 -4.54 3.34
CA PRO A 12 -11.65 -5.80 3.37
C PRO A 12 -12.22 -6.72 4.47
N ASP A 13 -12.06 -8.04 4.31
CA ASP A 13 -12.43 -9.00 5.36
C ASP A 13 -11.41 -9.02 6.50
N ALA A 14 -10.15 -8.75 6.16
CA ALA A 14 -9.02 -8.80 7.07
C ALA A 14 -8.01 -7.71 6.73
N VAL A 15 -7.32 -7.21 7.74
CA VAL A 15 -6.23 -6.25 7.60
C VAL A 15 -4.97 -6.83 8.21
N LEU A 16 -3.93 -6.91 7.38
CA LEU A 16 -2.57 -7.17 7.81
C LEU A 16 -1.88 -5.82 8.04
N GLY A 17 -1.69 -5.45 9.30
CA GLY A 17 -0.94 -4.26 9.69
C GLY A 17 0.51 -4.57 10.00
N ASP A 18 1.32 -3.55 10.20
CA ASP A 18 2.62 -3.75 10.83
C ASP A 18 2.45 -4.01 12.35
N LYS A 19 3.25 -4.92 12.91
CA LYS A 19 3.13 -5.34 14.31
C LYS A 19 3.46 -4.23 15.30
N GLY A 20 4.26 -3.24 14.91
CA GLY A 20 4.57 -2.06 15.71
C GLY A 20 3.38 -1.15 15.92
N TYR A 21 2.37 -1.21 15.04
CA TYR A 21 1.13 -0.43 15.14
C TYR A 21 -0.04 -1.21 15.78
N ASP A 22 0.21 -2.40 16.32
CA ASP A 22 -0.81 -3.17 17.03
C ASP A 22 -1.22 -2.44 18.32
N SER A 23 -2.50 -2.07 18.40
CA SER A 23 -3.08 -1.43 19.58
C SER A 23 -4.50 -1.94 19.82
N ASN A 24 -4.87 -2.17 21.09
CA ASN A 24 -6.22 -2.63 21.45
C ASN A 24 -7.34 -1.71 20.93
N PRO A 25 -7.22 -0.37 20.98
CA PRO A 25 -8.20 0.53 20.39
C PRO A 25 -8.38 0.32 18.88
N ASN A 26 -7.28 0.22 18.12
CA ASN A 26 -7.34 0.01 16.67
C ASN A 26 -7.96 -1.35 16.34
N ARG A 27 -7.61 -2.39 17.09
CA ARG A 27 -8.23 -3.73 16.93
C ARG A 27 -9.72 -3.70 17.23
N GLY A 28 -10.14 -2.97 18.26
CA GLY A 28 -11.55 -2.77 18.60
C GLY A 28 -12.29 -2.10 17.45
N GLU A 29 -11.73 -1.04 16.88
CA GLU A 29 -12.32 -0.35 15.73
C GLU A 29 -12.43 -1.24 14.49
N LEU A 30 -11.39 -2.00 14.17
CA LEU A 30 -11.41 -2.97 13.07
C LEU A 30 -12.50 -4.03 13.29
N ARG A 31 -12.65 -4.55 14.52
CA ARG A 31 -13.70 -5.51 14.87
C ARG A 31 -15.11 -4.91 14.80
N ARG A 32 -15.31 -3.66 15.25
CA ARG A 32 -16.58 -2.92 15.08
C ARG A 32 -16.94 -2.83 13.60
N ARG A 33 -15.93 -2.58 12.77
CA ARG A 33 -16.02 -2.64 11.31
C ARG A 33 -15.88 -4.05 10.76
N ARG A 34 -16.20 -5.13 11.47
CA ARG A 34 -16.12 -6.55 11.01
C ARG A 34 -14.92 -6.85 10.09
N ILE A 35 -13.77 -6.23 10.36
CA ILE A 35 -12.50 -6.44 9.69
C ILE A 35 -11.63 -7.20 10.68
N LEU A 36 -11.05 -8.32 10.25
CA LEU A 36 -10.20 -9.14 11.09
C LEU A 36 -8.78 -8.52 11.20
N PRO A 37 -8.32 -8.08 12.39
CA PRO A 37 -6.94 -7.66 12.58
C PRO A 37 -6.00 -8.88 12.68
N VAL A 38 -5.22 -9.11 11.62
CA VAL A 38 -4.37 -10.31 11.48
C VAL A 38 -3.06 -10.19 12.25
N SER A 39 -2.43 -9.02 12.26
CA SER A 39 -1.14 -8.80 12.93
C SER A 39 -1.32 -8.55 14.42
N ARG A 40 -0.49 -9.16 15.27
CA ARG A 40 -0.44 -8.92 16.72
C ARG A 40 1.02 -8.80 17.19
N LYS A 41 1.30 -7.86 18.10
CA LYS A 41 2.62 -7.71 18.74
C LYS A 41 2.93 -8.94 19.59
N GLY A 42 4.14 -9.47 19.48
CA GLY A 42 4.58 -10.67 20.20
C GLY A 42 4.09 -12.01 19.64
N ALA A 43 3.16 -12.02 18.68
CA ALA A 43 2.79 -13.25 17.97
C ALA A 43 3.92 -13.68 17.01
N PRO A 44 4.06 -14.98 16.69
CA PRO A 44 5.02 -15.45 15.69
C PRO A 44 4.77 -14.80 14.32
N ASN A 45 5.81 -14.72 13.49
CA ASN A 45 5.67 -14.21 12.13
C ASN A 45 4.89 -15.21 11.28
N MET A 46 3.87 -14.72 10.55
CA MET A 46 3.18 -15.55 9.58
C MET A 46 4.12 -15.91 8.44
N LYS A 47 4.09 -17.18 8.01
CA LYS A 47 4.80 -17.61 6.79
C LYS A 47 4.22 -16.86 5.59
N GLY A 48 5.10 -16.37 4.71
CA GLY A 48 4.69 -15.65 3.50
C GLY A 48 4.32 -14.16 3.71
N LEU A 49 4.57 -13.59 4.90
CA LEU A 49 4.32 -12.17 5.19
C LEU A 49 4.99 -11.24 4.15
N GLY A 50 6.19 -11.58 3.70
CA GLY A 50 6.92 -10.82 2.69
C GLY A 50 6.17 -10.72 1.36
N LYS A 51 5.46 -11.78 0.92
CA LYS A 51 4.66 -11.72 -0.32
C LYS A 51 3.47 -10.76 -0.19
N LEU A 52 2.83 -10.73 0.97
CA LEU A 52 1.71 -9.83 1.24
C LEU A 52 2.17 -8.37 1.39
N ARG A 53 3.32 -8.15 2.04
CA ARG A 53 3.92 -6.81 2.20
C ARG A 53 4.54 -6.27 0.92
N TYR A 54 5.02 -7.15 0.04
CA TYR A 54 5.74 -6.78 -1.18
C TYR A 54 4.99 -5.77 -2.04
N VAL A 55 3.65 -5.88 -2.15
CA VAL A 55 2.84 -4.93 -2.95
C VAL A 55 2.99 -3.48 -2.45
N VAL A 56 3.00 -3.31 -1.12
CA VAL A 56 3.13 -2.00 -0.48
C VAL A 56 4.59 -1.54 -0.53
N GLU A 57 5.52 -2.43 -0.19
CA GLU A 57 6.97 -2.15 -0.20
C GLU A 57 7.48 -1.78 -1.59
N GLN A 58 7.02 -2.46 -2.63
CA GLN A 58 7.35 -2.14 -4.03
C GLN A 58 6.92 -0.72 -4.40
N THR A 59 5.73 -0.30 -3.96
CA THR A 59 5.24 1.07 -4.20
C THR A 59 6.13 2.10 -3.51
N PHE A 60 6.52 1.85 -2.26
CA PHE A 60 7.45 2.72 -1.55
C PHE A 60 8.83 2.78 -2.24
N SER A 61 9.38 1.64 -2.68
CA SER A 61 10.64 1.63 -3.43
C SER A 61 10.56 2.50 -4.70
N LEU A 62 9.44 2.46 -5.42
CA LEU A 62 9.22 3.29 -6.60
C LEU A 62 9.15 4.78 -6.25
N LEU A 63 8.50 5.13 -5.13
CA LEU A 63 8.46 6.51 -4.65
C LEU A 63 9.85 7.00 -4.20
N HIS A 64 10.67 6.13 -3.62
CA HIS A 64 12.03 6.45 -3.19
C HIS A 64 12.98 6.75 -4.37
N HIS A 65 12.67 6.36 -5.61
CA HIS A 65 13.42 6.81 -6.78
C HIS A 65 13.32 8.33 -7.00
N PHE A 66 12.26 8.98 -6.50
CA PHE A 66 12.15 10.43 -6.50
C PHE A 66 12.85 10.99 -5.25
N LYS A 67 14.12 11.43 -5.40
CA LYS A 67 14.95 11.92 -4.28
C LYS A 67 14.24 12.93 -3.35
N ARG A 68 13.42 13.82 -3.92
CA ARG A 68 12.63 14.81 -3.15
C ARG A 68 11.61 14.17 -2.21
N LEU A 69 10.98 13.07 -2.64
CA LEU A 69 10.05 12.28 -1.82
C LEU A 69 10.79 11.38 -0.83
N ALA A 70 11.91 10.77 -1.24
CA ALA A 70 12.69 9.88 -0.39
C ALA A 70 13.22 10.56 0.89
N VAL A 71 13.74 11.79 0.75
CA VAL A 71 14.31 12.57 1.86
C VAL A 71 13.27 13.50 2.50
N ARG A 72 12.08 13.65 1.88
CA ARG A 72 11.04 14.62 2.25
C ARG A 72 11.61 16.05 2.36
N TRP A 73 12.05 16.58 1.23
CA TRP A 73 12.58 17.95 1.15
C TRP A 73 11.52 19.03 1.39
N GLU A 74 10.27 18.76 1.03
CA GLU A 74 9.18 19.72 1.21
C GLU A 74 8.76 19.83 2.68
N ARG A 75 8.94 21.01 3.27
CA ARG A 75 8.46 21.29 4.64
C ARG A 75 6.94 21.43 4.69
N ARG A 76 6.32 21.96 3.64
CA ARG A 76 4.87 22.15 3.59
C ARG A 76 4.19 20.85 3.17
N LEU A 77 3.13 20.48 3.89
CA LEU A 77 2.41 19.22 3.68
C LEU A 77 1.65 19.19 2.36
N ASP A 78 1.11 20.33 1.94
CA ASP A 78 0.37 20.48 0.68
C ASP A 78 1.27 20.27 -0.55
N LEU A 79 2.47 20.85 -0.55
CA LEU A 79 3.46 20.63 -1.61
C LEU A 79 3.93 19.18 -1.63
N HIS A 80 4.16 18.58 -0.46
CA HIS A 80 4.54 17.18 -0.37
C HIS A 80 3.43 16.26 -0.92
N ASP A 81 2.19 16.50 -0.54
CA ASP A 81 1.04 15.70 -0.98
C ASP A 81 0.80 15.81 -2.49
N ALA A 82 0.94 17.02 -3.05
CA ALA A 82 0.88 17.23 -4.50
C ALA A 82 1.98 16.46 -5.25
N LEU A 83 3.21 16.48 -4.74
CA LEU A 83 4.32 15.72 -5.33
C LEU A 83 4.13 14.20 -5.24
N VAL A 84 3.63 13.70 -4.10
CA VAL A 84 3.29 12.29 -3.93
C VAL A 84 2.21 11.88 -4.93
N SER A 85 1.14 12.65 -5.04
CA SER A 85 0.05 12.41 -5.98
C SER A 85 0.55 12.40 -7.43
N PHE A 86 1.41 13.35 -7.80
CA PHE A 86 2.02 13.41 -9.12
C PHE A 86 2.91 12.19 -9.42
N ALA A 87 3.75 11.78 -8.46
CA ALA A 87 4.60 10.60 -8.61
C ALA A 87 3.78 9.31 -8.76
N CYS A 88 2.72 9.15 -7.96
CA CYS A 88 1.78 8.04 -8.09
C CYS A 88 1.13 8.01 -9.49
N GLY A 89 0.67 9.15 -9.99
CA GLY A 89 0.11 9.26 -11.34
C GLY A 89 1.09 8.84 -12.43
N LEU A 90 2.35 9.28 -12.33
CA LEU A 90 3.41 8.91 -13.26
C LEU A 90 3.77 7.41 -13.21
N ILE A 91 3.80 6.81 -12.02
CA ILE A 91 4.01 5.37 -11.85
C ILE A 91 2.87 4.59 -12.52
N CYS A 92 1.61 4.98 -12.26
CA CYS A 92 0.43 4.37 -12.88
C CYS A 92 0.48 4.49 -14.41
N TRP A 93 0.80 5.66 -14.94
CA TRP A 93 0.92 5.90 -16.38
C TRP A 93 1.97 5.00 -17.04
N ARG A 94 3.16 4.88 -16.44
CA ARG A 94 4.24 4.00 -16.95
C ARG A 94 3.80 2.53 -16.95
N ARG A 95 3.11 2.07 -15.90
CA ARG A 95 2.57 0.70 -15.84
C ARG A 95 1.51 0.46 -16.91
N LEU A 96 0.59 1.40 -17.13
CA LEU A 96 -0.44 1.29 -18.16
C LEU A 96 0.16 1.26 -19.57
N LYS A 97 1.12 2.15 -19.88
CA LYS A 97 1.84 2.12 -21.17
C LYS A 97 2.56 0.78 -21.41
N THR A 98 3.08 0.17 -20.35
CA THR A 98 3.75 -1.13 -20.45
C THR A 98 2.76 -2.29 -20.66
N SER A 99 1.47 -2.08 -20.32
CA SER A 99 0.40 -3.09 -20.37
C SER A 99 -0.52 -2.97 -21.59
N GLY A 100 -0.30 -1.99 -22.46
CA GLY A 100 -1.08 -1.81 -23.69
C GLY A 100 -0.77 -2.91 -24.72
N PRO A 101 -1.74 -3.30 -25.56
CA PRO A 101 -1.63 -4.42 -26.50
C PRO A 101 -0.71 -4.16 -27.71
N ASP A 102 0.04 -3.06 -27.72
CA ASP A 102 0.84 -2.69 -28.87
C ASP A 102 2.26 -2.33 -28.44
N ARG A 103 3.14 -3.32 -28.66
CA ARG A 103 4.58 -3.14 -28.74
C ARG A 103 5.01 -4.04 -29.91
N PRO A 104 5.79 -3.53 -30.89
CA PRO A 104 6.36 -4.37 -31.93
C PRO A 104 7.27 -5.46 -31.34
#